data_AF-A0A3E3I2A6-F1
#
_entry.id   AF-A0A3E3I2A6-F1
#
_cell.length_a   1.000
_cell.length_b   1.000
_cell.length_c   1.000
_cell.angle_alpha   90.00
_cell.angle_beta   90.00
_cell.angle_gamma   90.00
#
_symmetry.space_group_name_H-M   'P 1'
#
loop_
_entity.id
_entity.type
_entity.pdbx_description
1 polymer ?
#
loop_
_entity_poly.entity_id
_entity_poly.type
_entity_poly.pdbx_seq_one_letter_code
_entity_poly.pdbx_strand_id
1 'polypeptide(L)'
;MKTLKKYDSFNSRRYGNPWVAIVSKDGKIDFTCKIGGYTGAYNKGEAGELYVSDPIEGAVYAYGQKDFRGKNGGYEYVQYINGHFMPVDKSNLSLALSNKK
;
A
#
# COMPACT_ATOMS: atom_id res chain seq x y z
N MET A 1 7.31 9.16 -9.11
CA MET A 1 6.05 8.39 -8.98
C MET A 1 6.25 6.98 -9.52
N LYS A 2 5.86 5.96 -8.77
CA LYS A 2 5.93 4.56 -9.20
C LYS A 2 4.63 3.83 -8.87
N THR A 3 4.05 3.16 -9.86
CA THR A 3 2.87 2.32 -9.68
C THR A 3 3.21 1.09 -8.85
N LEU A 4 2.41 0.87 -7.81
CA LEU A 4 2.50 -0.27 -6.90
C LEU A 4 1.55 -1.38 -7.35
N LYS A 5 0.28 -1.05 -7.61
CA LYS A 5 -0.76 -2.02 -7.99
C LYS A 5 -1.84 -1.37 -8.85
N LYS A 6 -2.39 -2.14 -9.79
CA LYS A 6 -3.56 -1.75 -10.57
C LYS A 6 -4.81 -2.35 -9.94
N TYR A 7 -5.90 -1.58 -9.93
CA TYR A 7 -7.21 -2.01 -9.43
C TYR A 7 -8.25 -1.83 -10.54
N ASP A 8 -9.11 -2.82 -10.69
CA ASP A 8 -10.32 -2.70 -11.50
C ASP A 8 -11.38 -1.85 -10.77
N SER A 9 -12.45 -1.50 -11.49
CA SER A 9 -13.60 -0.84 -10.88
C SER A 9 -14.21 -1.72 -9.78
N PHE A 10 -14.62 -1.11 -8.67
CA PHE A 10 -15.16 -1.81 -7.52
C PHE A 10 -16.45 -1.16 -7.03
N ASN A 11 -17.25 -1.92 -6.28
CA ASN A 11 -18.45 -1.39 -5.64
C ASN A 11 -18.07 -0.45 -4.47
N SER A 12 -18.14 0.86 -4.69
CA SER A 12 -17.80 1.88 -3.68
C SER A 12 -18.70 1.90 -2.45
N ARG A 13 -19.88 1.25 -2.49
CA ARG A 13 -20.73 1.03 -1.30
C ARG A 13 -20.25 -0.14 -0.43
N ARG A 14 -19.31 -0.96 -0.93
CA ARG A 14 -18.73 -2.09 -0.22
C ARG A 14 -17.27 -1.86 0.11
N TYR A 15 -16.49 -1.37 -0.85
CA TYR A 15 -15.06 -1.18 -0.70
C TYR A 15 -14.69 0.30 -0.61
N GLY A 16 -13.75 0.62 0.27
CA GLY A 16 -13.11 1.94 0.30
C GLY A 16 -12.13 2.13 -0.85
N ASN A 17 -11.57 3.33 -0.96
CA ASN A 17 -10.47 3.57 -1.90
C ASN A 17 -9.22 2.76 -1.52
N PRO A 18 -8.47 2.25 -2.50
CA PRO A 18 -7.12 1.76 -2.27
C PRO A 18 -6.24 2.83 -1.61
N TRP A 19 -5.40 2.40 -0.68
CA TRP A 19 -4.51 3.28 0.08
C TRP A 19 -3.11 2.68 0.18
N VAL A 20 -2.12 3.56 0.41
CA VAL A 20 -0.73 3.21 0.66
C VAL A 20 -0.17 4.09 1.78
N ALA A 21 0.64 3.51 2.65
CA ALA A 21 1.25 4.15 3.81
C ALA A 21 2.64 3.57 4.08
N ILE A 22 3.52 4.34 4.72
CA ILE A 22 4.85 3.86 5.09
C ILE A 22 4.76 3.02 6.37
N VAL A 23 5.65 2.03 6.52
CA VAL A 23 5.76 1.24 7.75
C VAL A 23 6.94 1.74 8.57
N SER A 24 6.69 2.09 9.82
CA SER A 24 7.73 2.51 10.76
C SER A 24 8.67 1.35 11.13
N LYS A 25 9.82 1.67 11.72
CA LYS A 25 10.77 0.64 12.19
C LYS A 25 10.16 -0.34 13.20
N ASP A 26 9.13 0.09 13.93
CA ASP A 26 8.40 -0.73 14.90
C ASP A 26 7.27 -1.57 14.28
N GLY A 27 7.15 -1.57 12.95
CA GLY A 27 6.12 -2.31 12.22
C GLY A 27 4.74 -1.64 12.19
N LYS A 28 4.62 -0.41 12.68
CA LYS A 28 3.35 0.34 12.65
C LYS A 28 3.15 0.99 11.28
N ILE A 29 1.93 0.91 10.75
CA ILE A 29 1.56 1.60 9.52
C ILE A 29 1.31 3.08 9.85
N ASP A 30 2.06 3.96 9.20
CA ASP A 30 2.04 5.40 9.44
C ASP A 30 1.33 6.13 8.29
N PHE A 31 0.19 6.72 8.61
CA PHE A 31 -0.66 7.49 7.70
C PHE A 31 -0.48 9.01 7.83
N THR A 32 0.45 9.48 8.67
CA THR A 32 0.64 10.92 8.92
C THR A 32 1.13 11.66 7.68
N CYS A 33 1.97 11.02 6.87
CA CYS A 33 2.47 11.56 5.62
C CYS A 33 1.74 10.95 4.42
N LYS A 34 1.25 11.81 3.52
CA LYS A 34 0.71 11.39 2.22
C LYS A 34 1.86 11.05 1.27
N ILE A 35 2.26 9.78 1.25
CA ILE A 35 3.37 9.28 0.43
C ILE A 35 2.96 8.84 -0.99
N GLY A 36 1.66 8.83 -1.28
CA GLY A 36 1.13 8.26 -2.51
C GLY A 36 -0.35 8.56 -2.69
N GLY A 37 -0.96 7.87 -3.64
CA GLY A 37 -2.36 8.08 -4.00
C GLY A 37 -2.92 7.00 -4.91
N TYR A 38 -4.20 7.15 -5.21
CA TYR A 38 -4.94 6.31 -6.14
C TYR A 38 -5.49 7.21 -7.25
N THR A 39 -5.33 6.81 -8.51
CA THR A 39 -5.71 7.65 -9.66
C THR A 39 -7.22 7.65 -9.96
N GLY A 40 -7.96 6.63 -9.51
CA GLY A 40 -9.41 6.56 -9.70
C GLY A 40 -10.14 7.55 -8.78
N ALA A 41 -11.30 8.06 -9.20
CA ALA A 41 -12.02 9.07 -8.44
C ALA A 41 -12.41 8.60 -7.03
N TYR A 42 -12.21 9.49 -6.05
CA TYR A 42 -12.44 9.21 -4.65
C TYR A 42 -13.91 8.83 -4.39
N ASN A 43 -14.14 7.72 -3.68
CA ASN A 43 -15.45 7.14 -3.39
C ASN A 43 -16.34 6.80 -4.61
N LYS A 44 -15.80 6.78 -5.84
CA LYS A 44 -16.57 6.44 -7.04
C LYS A 44 -16.44 4.98 -7.47
N GLY A 45 -15.43 4.27 -6.96
CA GLY A 45 -15.21 2.88 -7.34
C GLY A 45 -14.64 2.71 -8.74
N GLU A 46 -14.02 3.76 -9.28
CA GLU A 46 -13.37 3.72 -10.58
C GLU A 46 -12.08 2.90 -10.52
N ALA A 47 -11.75 2.26 -11.65
CA ALA A 47 -10.46 1.62 -11.86
C ALA A 47 -9.32 2.64 -11.80
N GLY A 48 -8.11 2.18 -11.51
CA GLY A 48 -6.96 3.06 -11.40
C GLY A 48 -5.71 2.39 -10.88
N GLU A 49 -4.69 3.21 -10.69
CA GLU A 49 -3.38 2.80 -10.21
C GLU A 49 -3.15 3.35 -8.81
N LEU A 50 -2.74 2.47 -7.90
CA LEU A 50 -2.19 2.85 -6.61
C LEU A 50 -0.70 3.08 -6.78
N TYR A 51 -0.19 4.22 -6.34
CA TYR A 51 1.19 4.63 -6.55
C TYR A 51 1.83 5.23 -5.29
N VAL A 52 3.16 5.20 -5.23
CA VAL A 52 3.99 5.96 -4.29
C VAL A 52 4.65 7.11 -5.05
N SER A 53 4.55 8.34 -4.54
CA SER A 53 5.02 9.55 -5.22
C SER A 53 6.54 9.58 -5.34
N ASP A 54 7.24 9.30 -4.26
CA ASP A 54 8.70 9.28 -4.16
C ASP A 54 9.13 8.08 -3.29
N PRO A 55 9.25 6.87 -3.89
CA PRO A 55 9.58 5.67 -3.14
C PRO A 55 11.04 5.69 -2.69
N ILE A 56 11.27 5.34 -1.42
CA ILE A 56 12.57 5.35 -0.77
C ILE A 56 13.15 3.93 -0.83
N GLU A 57 14.37 3.80 -1.34
CA GLU A 57 15.08 2.52 -1.42
C GLU A 57 15.19 1.87 -0.02
N GLY A 58 14.85 0.58 0.06
CA GLY A 58 14.81 -0.19 1.28
C GLY A 58 13.62 0.10 2.21
N ALA A 59 12.78 1.10 1.94
CA ALA A 59 11.60 1.36 2.75
C ALA A 59 10.50 0.32 2.54
N VAL A 60 9.78 0.01 3.61
CA VAL A 60 8.61 -0.87 3.59
C VAL A 60 7.34 -0.04 3.59
N TYR A 61 6.41 -0.40 2.73
CA TYR A 61 5.10 0.20 2.57
C TYR A 61 4.02 -0.83 2.84
N ALA A 62 2.94 -0.39 3.45
CA ALA A 62 1.70 -1.16 3.51
C ALA A 62 0.71 -0.57 2.51
N TYR A 63 -0.03 -1.44 1.84
CA TYR A 63 -1.11 -1.00 0.96
C TYR A 63 -2.31 -1.92 1.11
N GLY A 64 -3.50 -1.40 0.86
CA GLY A 64 -4.71 -2.19 1.08
C GLY A 64 -5.98 -1.52 0.61
N GLN A 65 -7.08 -2.24 0.83
CA GLN A 65 -8.42 -1.78 0.56
C GLN A 65 -9.36 -2.33 1.63
N LYS A 66 -10.14 -1.44 2.25
CA LYS A 66 -11.10 -1.84 3.29
C LYS A 66 -12.37 -2.39 2.65
N ASP A 67 -12.81 -3.56 3.08
CA ASP A 67 -14.17 -4.08 2.84
C ASP A 67 -15.03 -3.71 4.05
N PHE A 68 -16.09 -2.92 3.83
CA PHE A 68 -17.00 -2.47 4.89
C PHE A 68 -18.09 -3.50 5.22
N ARG A 69 -18.19 -4.61 4.48
CA ARG A 69 -19.27 -5.60 4.63
C ARG A 69 -18.79 -7.02 4.87
N GLY A 70 -17.54 -7.33 4.57
CA GLY A 70 -17.01 -8.69 4.63
C GLY A 70 -15.56 -8.77 5.10
N LYS A 71 -14.99 -9.97 4.99
CA LYS A 71 -13.61 -10.28 5.38
C LYS A 71 -12.63 -10.28 4.19
N ASN A 72 -13.06 -9.78 3.02
CA ASN A 72 -12.22 -9.70 1.82
C ASN A 72 -11.33 -8.45 1.80
N GLY A 73 -11.41 -7.61 2.82
CA GLY A 73 -10.52 -6.47 3.01
C GLY A 73 -9.19 -6.91 3.64
N GLY A 74 -8.20 -6.03 3.57
CA GLY A 74 -6.90 -6.32 4.16
C GLY A 74 -5.82 -5.35 3.69
N TYR A 75 -4.60 -5.67 4.06
CA TYR A 75 -3.40 -5.00 3.58
C TYR A 75 -2.28 -6.00 3.36
N GLU A 76 -1.38 -5.63 2.47
CA GLU A 76 -0.19 -6.37 2.10
C GLU A 76 1.02 -5.44 2.32
N TYR A 77 2.20 -6.02 2.50
CA TYR A 77 3.45 -5.25 2.62
C TYR A 77 4.28 -5.41 1.35
N VAL A 78 4.97 -4.35 0.97
CA VAL A 78 6.01 -4.36 -0.07
C VAL A 78 7.22 -3.58 0.40
N GLN A 79 8.40 -4.04 0.02
CA GLN A 79 9.65 -3.29 0.16
C GLN A 79 10.07 -2.74 -1.20
N TYR A 80 10.54 -1.50 -1.22
CA TYR A 80 11.09 -0.92 -2.44
C TYR A 80 12.56 -1.31 -2.57
N ILE A 81 12.90 -2.12 -3.57
CA ILE A 81 14.26 -2.62 -3.80
C ILE A 81 14.59 -2.53 -5.30
N ASN A 82 15.75 -1.98 -5.63
CA ASN A 82 16.28 -1.82 -6.99
C ASN A 82 15.26 -1.19 -7.97
N GLY A 83 14.46 -0.25 -7.50
CA GLY A 83 13.44 0.40 -8.33
C GLY A 83 12.09 -0.32 -8.45
N HIS A 84 11.89 -1.43 -7.73
CA HIS A 84 10.70 -2.28 -7.78
C HIS A 84 10.06 -2.51 -6.41
N PHE A 85 8.75 -2.75 -6.37
CA PHE A 85 8.04 -3.15 -5.15
C PHE A 85 8.04 -4.67 -5.03
N MET A 86 8.75 -5.19 -4.03
CA MET A 86 8.86 -6.62 -3.74
C MET A 86 7.91 -6.98 -2.60
N PRO A 87 7.00 -7.95 -2.75
CA PRO A 87 6.11 -8.38 -1.67
C PRO A 87 6.89 -8.83 -0.43
N VAL A 88 6.37 -8.49 0.75
CA VAL A 88 6.91 -8.92 2.04
C VAL A 88 5.83 -9.67 2.80
N ASP A 89 6.07 -10.94 3.08
CA ASP A 89 5.23 -11.71 3.98
C ASP A 89 5.26 -11.14 5.39
N LYS A 90 4.11 -11.16 6.06
CA LYS A 90 3.99 -10.63 7.43
C LYS A 90 4.97 -11.30 8.40
N SER A 91 5.28 -12.58 8.22
CA SER A 91 6.29 -13.30 9.01
C SER A 91 7.71 -12.77 8.84
N ASN A 92 7.99 -12.12 7.70
CA ASN A 92 9.31 -11.60 7.34
C ASN A 92 9.42 -10.08 7.53
N LEU A 93 8.36 -9.42 8.03
CA LEU A 93 8.32 -7.96 8.17
C LEU A 93 9.43 -7.42 9.07
N SER A 94 9.69 -8.08 10.19
CA SER A 94 10.76 -7.67 11.13
C SER A 94 12.13 -7.69 10.46
N LEU A 95 12.40 -8.70 9.62
CA LEU A 95 13.65 -8.81 8.86
C LEU A 95 13.75 -7.68 7.82
N ALA A 96 12.68 -7.43 7.07
CA ALA A 96 12.64 -6.37 6.06
C ALA A 96 12.88 -4.98 6.66
N LEU A 97 12.36 -4.70 7.86
CA LEU A 97 12.55 -3.45 8.58
C LEU A 97 13.95 -3.31 9.21
N SER A 98 14.62 -4.44 9.50
CA SER A 98 15.94 -4.48 10.14
C SER A 98 17.09 -4.26 9.15
N ASN A 99 16.89 -4.53 7.86
CA ASN A 99 17.92 -4.45 6.82
C ASN A 99 18.36 -3.03 6.42
N LYS A 100 18.11 -2.01 7.25
CA LYS A 100 18.72 -0.69 7.11
C LYS A 100 20.16 -0.73 7.66
N LYS A 101 21.10 -1.27 6.88
CA LYS A 101 22.54 -1.06 7.09
C LYS A 101 22.99 0.19 6.34
#